data_AF-A0A397STR5-F1
#
_entry.id   AF-A0A397STR5-F1
#
_cell.length_a   1.000
_cell.length_b   1.000
_cell.length_c   1.000
_cell.angle_alpha   90.00
_cell.angle_beta   90.00
_cell.angle_gamma   90.00
#
_symmetry.space_group_name_H-M   'P 1'
#
loop_
_entity.id
_entity.type
_entity.pdbx_description
1 polymer ?
#
loop_
_entity_poly.entity_id
_entity_poly.type
_entity_poly.pdbx_seq_one_letter_code
_entity_poly.pdbx_strand_id
1 'polypeptide(L)'
;MKRCWDNDPEKRPTASVLYYIFFVFQKKYPIEEDEKKRIPVPENEPEIIYHPKSCYTSRRIDYSAKLNEILSQDGLSNRIIITNNNDGHYYYETITSENLENCIIKD
;
A
#
# COMPACT_ATOMS: atom_id res chain seq x y z
N MET A 1 -14.42 -6.81 2.06
CA MET A 1 -14.55 -5.61 1.19
C MET A 1 -15.89 -4.90 1.34
N LYS A 2 -17.06 -5.51 1.10
CA LYS A 2 -18.37 -4.82 1.20
C LYS A 2 -18.56 -3.98 2.48
N ARG A 3 -18.19 -4.52 3.65
CA ARG A 3 -18.26 -3.80 4.95
C ARG A 3 -17.35 -2.58 5.04
N CYS A 4 -16.25 -2.54 4.28
CA CYS A 4 -15.33 -1.40 4.25
C CYS A 4 -15.91 -0.21 3.46
N TRP A 5 -16.94 -0.45 2.66
CA TRP A 5 -17.61 0.56 1.83
C TRP A 5 -18.98 0.95 2.39
N ASP A 6 -19.19 0.77 3.70
CA ASP A 6 -20.40 1.28 4.33
C ASP A 6 -20.41 2.83 4.23
N ASN A 7 -21.58 3.38 3.93
CA ASN A 7 -21.77 4.83 3.86
C ASN A 7 -21.58 5.48 5.23
N ASP A 8 -21.92 4.74 6.29
CA ASP A 8 -21.72 5.13 7.67
C ASP A 8 -20.28 4.75 8.11
N PRO A 9 -19.40 5.72 8.42
CA PRO A 9 -18.03 5.46 8.84
C PRO A 9 -17.95 4.57 10.09
N GLU A 10 -18.90 4.70 11.02
CA GLU A 10 -18.92 3.95 12.28
C GLU A 10 -19.24 2.46 12.06
N LYS A 11 -19.83 2.11 10.91
CA LYS A 11 -20.09 0.71 10.54
C LYS A 11 -18.91 0.06 9.82
N ARG A 12 -17.91 0.84 9.42
CA ARG A 12 -16.72 0.30 8.78
C ARG A 12 -15.88 -0.45 9.81
N PRO A 13 -15.27 -1.58 9.43
CA PRO A 13 -14.40 -2.31 10.33
C PRO A 13 -13.15 -1.46 10.65
N THR A 14 -12.70 -1.55 11.89
CA THR A 14 -11.40 -1.00 12.30
C THR A 14 -10.25 -1.80 11.67
N ALA A 15 -9.05 -1.22 11.68
CA ALA A 15 -7.84 -1.89 11.22
C ALA A 15 -7.57 -3.21 11.97
N SER A 16 -7.84 -3.26 13.28
CA SER A 16 -7.67 -4.47 14.09
C SER A 16 -8.61 -5.60 13.68
N VAL A 17 -9.86 -5.27 13.34
CA VAL A 17 -10.84 -6.25 12.83
C VAL A 17 -10.39 -6.78 11.47
N LEU A 18 -9.92 -5.90 10.58
CA LEU A 18 -9.40 -6.31 9.27
C LEU A 18 -8.18 -7.22 9.40
N TYR A 19 -7.24 -6.89 10.29
CA TYR A 19 -6.07 -7.72 10.57
C TYR A 19 -6.48 -9.15 10.93
N TYR A 20 -7.44 -9.31 11.85
CA TYR A 20 -7.91 -10.63 12.24
C TYR A 20 -8.57 -11.39 11.07
N ILE A 21 -9.40 -10.71 10.27
CA ILE A 21 -10.04 -11.32 9.09
C ILE A 21 -8.98 -11.81 8.10
N PHE A 22 -7.98 -10.99 7.80
CA PHE A 22 -6.91 -11.35 6.87
C PHE A 22 -6.04 -12.48 7.40
N PHE A 23 -5.75 -12.50 8.71
CA PHE A 23 -5.04 -13.61 9.35
C PHE A 23 -5.79 -14.94 9.22
N VAL A 24 -7.10 -14.94 9.45
CA VAL A 24 -7.93 -16.14 9.25
C VAL A 24 -7.95 -16.56 7.78
N PHE A 25 -8.04 -15.60 6.86
CA PHE A 25 -8.02 -15.90 5.42
C PHE A 25 -6.69 -16.47 4.96
N GLN A 26 -5.56 -15.96 5.44
CA GLN A 26 -4.23 -16.49 5.13
C GLN A 26 -4.10 -17.96 5.55
N LYS A 27 -4.64 -18.33 6.72
CA LYS A 27 -4.65 -19.72 7.18
C LYS A 27 -5.54 -20.62 6.32
N LYS A 28 -6.68 -20.10 5.85
CA LYS A 28 -7.65 -20.86 5.05
C LYS A 28 -7.23 -20.98 3.58
N TYR A 29 -6.60 -19.94 3.05
CA TYR A 29 -6.16 -19.79 1.68
C TYR A 29 -4.66 -19.45 1.70
N PRO A 30 -3.80 -20.48 1.81
CA PRO A 30 -2.36 -20.26 1.84
C PRO A 30 -1.92 -19.53 0.57
N ILE A 31 -1.01 -18.58 0.75
CA ILE A 31 -0.45 -17.80 -0.34
C ILE A 31 0.52 -18.71 -1.09
N GLU A 32 0.44 -18.74 -2.43
CA GLU A 32 1.43 -19.41 -3.26
C GLU A 32 2.72 -18.60 -3.24
N GLU A 33 3.78 -19.19 -2.69
CA GLU A 33 5.10 -18.56 -2.57
C GLU A 33 5.98 -18.81 -3.81
N ASP A 34 5.67 -19.84 -4.62
CA ASP A 34 6.36 -20.11 -5.87
C ASP A 34 5.92 -19.12 -6.94
N GLU A 35 6.77 -18.14 -7.24
CA GLU A 35 6.53 -17.11 -8.26
C GLU A 35 6.10 -17.68 -9.61
N LYS A 36 6.61 -18.86 -10.00
CA LYS A 36 6.27 -19.48 -11.29
C LYS A 36 4.84 -20.00 -11.35
N LYS A 37 4.24 -20.29 -10.20
CA LYS A 37 2.85 -20.75 -10.09
C LYS A 37 1.87 -19.61 -9.86
N ARG A 38 2.37 -18.43 -9.49
CA ARG A 38 1.53 -17.24 -9.35
C ARG A 38 1.11 -16.75 -10.73
N ILE A 39 -0.14 -16.31 -10.83
CA ILE A 39 -0.63 -15.67 -12.05
C ILE A 39 -0.04 -14.25 -12.08
N PRO A 40 0.82 -13.90 -13.07
CA PRO A 40 1.40 -12.58 -13.16
C PRO A 40 0.30 -11.56 -13.49
N VAL A 41 0.45 -10.34 -12.96
CA VAL A 41 -0.37 -9.22 -13.39
C VAL A 41 0.05 -8.88 -14.83
N PRO A 42 -0.89 -8.76 -15.78
CA PRO A 42 -0.56 -8.35 -17.13
C PRO A 42 0.19 -7.00 -17.13
N GLU A 43 1.30 -6.89 -17.86
CA GLU A 43 2.04 -5.62 -18.01
C GLU A 43 1.22 -4.56 -18.75
N ASN A 44 0.30 -5.00 -19.59
CA ASN A 44 -0.59 -4.13 -20.34
C ASN A 44 -1.73 -3.72 -19.40
N GLU A 45 -1.63 -2.53 -18.82
CA GLU A 45 -2.77 -1.95 -18.10
C GLU A 45 -3.98 -1.90 -19.05
N PRO A 46 -5.13 -2.49 -18.69
CA PRO A 46 -6.34 -2.29 -19.46
C PRO A 46 -6.61 -0.78 -19.52
N GLU A 47 -7.08 -0.31 -20.67
CA GLU A 47 -7.54 1.07 -20.81
C GLU A 47 -8.54 1.36 -19.69
N ILE A 48 -8.19 2.27 -18.78
CA ILE A 48 -9.00 2.52 -17.60
C ILE A 48 -10.25 3.28 -18.06
N ILE A 49 -11.35 2.54 -18.21
CA ILE A 49 -12.66 3.12 -18.52
C ILE A 49 -13.29 3.58 -17.21
N TYR A 50 -13.22 4.89 -16.95
CA TYR A 50 -13.90 5.50 -15.82
C TYR A 50 -15.42 5.54 -16.04
N HIS A 51 -16.18 5.35 -14.97
CA HIS A 51 -17.61 5.58 -15.01
C HIS A 51 -17.88 7.08 -15.19
N PRO A 52 -18.80 7.54 -16.06
CA PRO A 52 -19.02 8.97 -16.33
C PRO A 52 -19.37 9.83 -15.10
N LYS A 53 -19.83 9.18 -14.03
CA LYS A 53 -20.18 9.82 -12.74
C LYS A 53 -19.14 9.59 -11.63
N SER A 54 -17.95 9.08 -11.94
CA SER A 54 -16.90 8.93 -10.93
C SER A 54 -16.42 10.30 -10.48
N CYS A 55 -16.60 10.63 -9.20
CA CYS A 55 -16.09 11.87 -8.60
C CYS A 55 -14.56 11.85 -8.43
N TYR A 56 -13.96 10.65 -8.50
CA TYR A 56 -12.53 10.42 -8.38
C TYR A 56 -11.99 9.90 -9.71
N THR A 57 -11.43 10.80 -10.51
CA THR A 57 -10.54 10.38 -11.60
C THR A 57 -9.23 9.98 -10.94
N SER A 58 -8.85 8.70 -10.97
CA SER A 58 -7.52 8.34 -10.49
C SER A 58 -6.50 9.09 -11.34
N ARG A 59 -5.81 10.07 -10.74
CA ARG A 59 -4.65 10.69 -11.36
C ARG A 59 -3.62 9.59 -11.46
N ARG A 60 -3.25 9.22 -12.70
CA ARG A 60 -2.14 8.29 -12.91
C ARG A 60 -0.92 8.92 -12.23
N ILE A 61 -0.33 8.20 -11.29
CA ILE A 61 0.90 8.64 -10.63
C ILE A 61 2.02 8.41 -11.64
N ASP A 62 2.24 9.40 -12.51
CA ASP A 62 3.38 9.50 -13.43
C ASP A 62 4.67 9.89 -12.71
N TYR A 63 4.63 9.89 -11.38
CA TYR A 63 5.71 10.26 -10.49
C TYR A 63 6.71 9.12 -10.24
N SER A 64 6.54 7.94 -10.86
CA SER A 64 7.40 6.77 -10.61
C SER A 64 8.88 7.03 -10.94
N ALA A 65 9.17 7.71 -12.05
CA ALA A 65 10.55 8.10 -12.40
C ALA A 65 11.15 9.07 -11.37
N LYS A 66 10.37 10.05 -10.93
CA LYS A 66 10.80 11.04 -9.93
C LYS A 66 10.91 10.44 -8.53
N LEU A 67 10.10 9.43 -8.19
CA LEU A 67 10.27 8.62 -6.97
C LEU A 67 11.56 7.83 -7.01
N ASN A 68 11.85 7.17 -8.13
CA ASN A 68 13.09 6.42 -8.28
C ASN A 68 14.32 7.35 -8.16
N GLU A 69 14.25 8.56 -8.70
CA GLU A 69 15.28 9.59 -8.51
C GLU A 69 15.43 9.99 -7.03
N ILE A 70 14.32 10.29 -6.35
CA ILE A 70 14.28 10.62 -4.91
C ILE A 70 14.85 9.48 -4.05
N LEU A 71 14.47 8.24 -4.35
CA LEU A 71 14.95 7.05 -3.66
C LEU A 71 16.43 6.76 -3.94
N SER A 72 16.96 7.24 -5.06
CA SER A 72 18.38 7.12 -5.43
C SER A 72 19.23 8.25 -4.85
N GLN A 73 18.62 9.28 -4.23
CA GLN A 73 19.35 10.33 -3.52
C GLN A 73 19.69 9.84 -2.10
N ASP A 74 20.99 9.65 -1.83
CA ASP A 74 21.55 9.17 -0.56
C ASP A 74 21.19 10.02 0.69
N GLY A 75 20.50 11.15 0.53
CA GLY A 75 20.19 12.12 1.59
C GLY A 75 18.76 12.12 2.16
N LEU A 76 17.82 11.35 1.61
CA LEU A 76 16.38 11.38 2.00
C LEU A 76 15.93 10.17 2.83
N SER A 77 16.86 9.34 3.28
CA SER A 77 16.54 8.08 3.95
C SER A 77 16.05 8.29 5.40
N ASN A 78 14.75 8.51 5.58
CA ASN A 78 14.05 7.87 6.69
C ASN A 78 14.15 6.35 6.45
N ARG A 79 15.23 5.72 6.93
CA ARG A 79 15.46 4.29 6.74
C ARG A 79 14.47 3.54 7.63
N ILE A 80 13.43 2.95 7.05
CA ILE A 80 12.64 1.96 7.77
C ILE A 80 13.55 0.73 7.90
N ILE A 81 14.17 0.57 9.07
CA ILE A 81 14.97 -0.61 9.36
C ILE A 81 13.99 -1.71 9.78
N ILE A 82 13.81 -2.70 8.90
CA ILE A 82 13.08 -3.93 9.23
C ILE A 82 14.08 -4.90 9.84
N THR A 83 14.14 -4.97 11.16
CA THR A 83 14.93 -6.00 11.86
C THR A 83 14.11 -7.27 12.00
N ASN A 84 14.57 -8.35 11.38
CA ASN A 84 13.99 -9.68 11.58
C ASN A 84 14.49 -10.24 12.91
N ASN A 85 13.65 -10.21 13.93
CA ASN A 85 13.85 -11.07 15.09
C ASN A 85 13.24 -12.44 14.77
N ASN A 86 13.98 -13.51 15.05
CA ASN A 86 13.61 -14.91 14.74
C ASN A 86 12.34 -15.43 15.47
N ASP A 87 11.57 -14.55 16.11
CA ASP A 87 10.34 -14.85 16.86
C ASP A 87 9.05 -14.54 16.06
N GLY A 88 9.17 -14.09 14.80
CA GLY A 88 8.02 -13.85 13.92
C GLY A 88 7.26 -12.56 14.23
N HIS A 89 7.81 -11.69 15.09
CA HIS A 89 7.26 -10.39 15.41
C HIS A 89 8.03 -9.28 14.68
N TYR A 90 7.32 -8.53 13.82
CA TYR A 90 7.86 -7.35 13.15
C TYR A 90 7.82 -6.14 14.10
N TYR A 91 8.97 -5.58 14.45
CA TYR A 91 9.07 -4.25 15.04
C TYR A 91 9.44 -3.25 13.95
N TYR A 92 8.68 -2.16 13.86
CA TYR A 92 8.97 -1.05 12.96
C TYR A 92 9.62 0.07 13.80
N GLU A 93 10.90 0.31 13.61
CA GLU A 93 11.55 1.50 14.21
C GLU A 93 11.59 2.60 13.14
N THR A 94 10.83 3.66 13.38
CA THR A 94 10.76 4.82 12.48
C THR A 94 11.69 5.89 13.02
N ILE A 95 12.88 6.04 12.43
CA ILE A 95 13.75 7.19 12.72
C ILE A 95 13.25 8.34 11.84
N THR A 96 12.48 9.25 12.44
CA THR A 96 11.96 10.45 11.79
C THR A 96 13.07 11.50 11.61
N SER A 97 13.36 11.85 10.37
CA SER A 97 13.82 13.21 10.04
C SER A 97 12.64 14.02 9.49
N GLU A 98 12.41 15.17 10.09
CA GLU A 98 11.36 16.12 9.73
C GLU A 98 11.76 16.87 8.46
N ASN A 99 11.26 16.46 7.28
CA ASN A 99 10.85 17.44 6.27
C ASN A 99 9.93 16.82 5.20
N LEU A 100 8.62 17.03 5.34
CA LEU A 100 7.61 16.68 4.33
C LEU A 100 7.05 17.93 3.60
N GLU A 101 7.69 19.10 3.70
CA GLU A 101 7.20 20.33 3.05
C GLU A 101 7.14 20.19 1.53
N ASN A 102 7.99 19.34 0.94
CA ASN A 102 8.03 19.13 -0.51
C ASN A 102 6.88 18.28 -1.04
N CYS A 103 6.07 17.67 -0.17
CA CYS A 103 4.91 16.85 -0.55
C CYS A 103 3.59 17.64 -0.54
N ILE A 104 3.61 18.90 -0.11
CA ILE A 104 2.43 19.76 -0.14
C ILE A 104 2.21 20.22 -1.59
N ILE A 105 1.14 19.73 -2.21
CA ILE A 105 0.62 20.30 -3.46
C ILE A 105 0.04 21.66 -3.10
N LYS A 106 0.63 22.74 -3.60
CA LYS A 106 0.09 24.09 -3.45
C LYS A 106 -1.07 24.28 -4.43
N ASP A 107 -2.12 24.95 -3.96
CA ASP A 107 -3.31 25.31 -4.74
C ASP A 107 -2.99 26.24 -5.93
#